data_AF-A0A811UJS5-F1
#
_entry.id   AF-A0A811UJS5-F1
#
_cell.length_a   1.000
_cell.length_b   1.000
_cell.length_c   1.000
_cell.angle_alpha   90.00
_cell.angle_beta   90.00
_cell.angle_gamma   90.00
#
_symmetry.space_group_name_H-M   'P 1'
#
loop_
_entity.id
_entity.type
_entity.pdbx_description
1 polymer ?
#
loop_
_entity_poly.entity_id
_entity_poly.type
_entity_poly.pdbx_seq_one_letter_code
_entity_poly.pdbx_strand_id
1 'polypeptide(L)'
;MDQKLALRLKCLDARISGTFSTCQSILRMLNSQSESLTDGGLFPPLFNVAPRAHITVNSTCGQSGREEYCKLVDAYPHKKWATQCGICNAQSSDTAKQRPIESVISNANFDDERWWQSPTLQYGRHFEYVTITLDLRQVSERHRSAA
;
A
#
# COMPACT_ATOMS: atom_id res chain seq x y z
N MET A 1 22.56 -9.00 -2.85
CA MET A 1 21.30 -9.68 -2.47
C MET A 1 20.26 -8.58 -2.40
N ASP A 2 19.29 -8.59 -3.32
CA ASP A 2 18.24 -7.58 -3.34
C ASP A 2 17.17 -7.94 -2.29
N GLN A 3 16.86 -7.01 -1.39
CA GLN A 3 15.82 -7.21 -0.38
C GLN A 3 14.44 -6.88 -0.98
N LYS A 4 13.67 -7.92 -1.31
CA LYS A 4 12.31 -7.80 -1.84
C LYS A 4 11.31 -8.46 -0.90
N LEU A 5 10.26 -7.73 -0.55
CA LEU A 5 9.10 -8.26 0.19
C LEU A 5 7.92 -8.39 -0.79
N ALA A 6 7.36 -9.59 -0.92
CA ALA A 6 6.20 -9.85 -1.77
C ALA A 6 4.97 -10.18 -0.90
N LEU A 7 3.88 -9.45 -1.08
CA LEU A 7 2.60 -9.68 -0.42
C LEU A 7 1.58 -10.16 -1.45
N ARG A 8 0.99 -11.34 -1.22
CA ARG A 8 -0.07 -11.90 -2.06
C ARG A 8 -1.42 -11.70 -1.38
N LEU A 9 -2.30 -10.90 -1.98
CA LEU A 9 -3.61 -10.54 -1.45
C LEU A 9 -4.72 -11.26 -2.21
N LYS A 10 -5.78 -11.68 -1.51
CA LYS A 10 -7.02 -12.17 -2.14
C LYS A 10 -7.91 -10.99 -2.53
N CYS A 11 -8.32 -10.95 -3.79
CA CYS A 11 -9.20 -9.90 -4.30
C CYS A 11 -10.66 -10.30 -4.10
N LEU A 12 -11.20 -10.05 -2.91
CA LEU A 12 -12.65 -9.89 -2.76
C LEU A 12 -13.08 -8.42 -2.84
N ASP A 13 -12.19 -7.48 -2.50
CA ASP A 13 -12.21 -6.04 -2.82
C ASP A 13 -11.00 -5.38 -2.14
N ALA A 14 -9.79 -5.57 -2.69
CA ALA A 14 -8.56 -5.11 -2.06
C ALA A 14 -8.33 -3.61 -2.31
N ARG A 15 -8.89 -2.77 -1.44
CA ARG A 15 -8.52 -1.35 -1.31
C ARG A 15 -7.38 -1.22 -0.30
N ILE A 16 -6.19 -0.83 -0.76
CA ILE A 16 -5.09 -0.47 0.15
C ILE A 16 -4.99 1.04 0.18
N SER A 17 -5.49 1.61 1.27
CA SER A 17 -5.10 2.95 1.69
C SER A 17 -3.83 2.80 2.55
N GLY A 18 -2.90 3.74 2.46
CA GLY A 18 -1.62 3.75 3.20
C GLY A 18 -1.77 3.94 4.73
N THR A 19 -2.82 3.38 5.32
CA THR A 19 -3.12 3.51 6.74
C THR A 19 -2.28 2.52 7.53
N PHE A 20 -1.15 2.97 8.07
CA PHE A 20 -0.72 2.52 9.39
C PHE A 20 -1.61 3.19 10.45
N SER A 21 -2.93 2.92 10.44
CA SER A 21 -3.84 3.35 11.51
C SER A 21 -4.53 2.11 12.06
N THR A 22 -3.80 1.34 12.86
CA THR A 22 -4.09 1.22 14.31
C THR A 22 -2.87 1.50 15.21
N CYS A 23 -1.85 2.22 14.75
CA CYS A 23 -0.70 2.62 15.58
C CYS A 23 -0.60 4.11 15.88
N GLN A 24 -1.69 4.87 15.75
CA GLN A 24 -1.69 6.28 16.14
C GLN A 24 -1.58 6.48 17.67
N SER A 25 -1.80 5.41 18.44
CA SER A 25 -1.50 5.36 19.88
C SER A 25 -0.03 5.07 20.20
N ILE A 26 0.78 4.57 19.25
CA ILE A 26 2.20 4.24 19.51
C ILE A 26 3.13 5.41 19.15
N LEU A 27 2.78 6.22 18.15
CA LEU A 27 3.61 7.37 17.73
C LEU A 27 3.65 8.54 18.73
N ARG A 28 2.75 8.60 19.70
CA ARG A 28 2.86 9.57 20.81
C ARG A 28 3.83 9.13 21.92
N MET A 29 4.28 7.87 21.92
CA MET A 29 5.25 7.35 22.89
C MET A 29 6.69 7.35 22.37
N LEU A 30 6.92 7.64 21.08
CA LEU A 30 8.26 7.63 20.47
C LEU A 30 8.92 9.02 20.37
N ASN A 31 8.28 10.07 20.90
CA ASN A 31 8.87 11.41 20.95
C ASN A 31 9.43 11.79 22.34
N SER A 32 9.56 10.81 23.23
CA SER A 32 10.21 10.98 24.54
C SER A 32 11.12 9.78 24.85
N GLN A 33 12.26 9.69 24.18
CA GLN A 33 13.47 9.07 24.73
C GLN A 33 14.67 9.38 23.82
N SER A 34 15.22 10.57 24.03
CA SER A 34 16.66 10.73 23.94
C SER A 34 17.24 10.27 25.28
N GLU A 35 17.39 8.97 25.47
CA GLU A 35 18.26 8.47 26.53
C GLU A 35 19.29 7.51 25.92
N SER A 36 20.54 7.85 26.22
CA SER A 36 21.75 7.14 25.85
C SER A 36 21.75 5.74 26.44
N LEU A 37 21.57 4.72 25.60
CA LEU A 37 21.97 3.36 25.96
C LEU A 37 23.47 3.23 25.75
N THR A 38 24.22 3.42 26.83
CA THR A 38 25.58 2.91 26.96
C THR A 38 25.52 1.38 27.03
N ASP A 39 25.39 0.71 25.89
CA ASP A 39 25.80 -0.69 25.71
C ASP A 39 25.95 -1.02 24.22
N GLY A 40 27.20 -1.05 23.73
CA GLY A 40 27.74 -1.89 22.66
C GLY A 40 27.08 -2.03 21.27
N GLY A 41 25.89 -1.49 20.98
CA GLY A 41 25.15 -1.77 19.75
C GLY A 41 24.58 -0.51 19.08
N LEU A 42 25.11 -0.15 17.92
CA LEU A 42 24.57 0.92 17.07
C LEU A 42 23.40 0.38 16.24
N PHE A 43 22.21 0.29 16.83
CA PHE A 43 21.00 0.03 16.07
C PHE A 43 20.46 1.35 15.48
N PRO A 44 20.13 1.42 14.18
CA PRO A 44 19.55 2.62 13.60
C PRO A 44 18.14 2.87 14.18
N PRO A 45 17.69 4.14 14.21
CA PRO A 45 16.34 4.47 14.63
C PRO A 45 15.30 3.75 13.77
N LEU A 46 14.16 3.38 14.36
CA LEU A 46 13.06 2.75 13.65
C LEU A 46 12.36 3.78 12.74
N PHE A 47 12.19 3.46 11.46
CA PHE A 47 11.47 4.30 10.51
C PHE A 47 10.67 3.45 9.51
N ASN A 48 9.67 4.08 8.85
CA ASN A 48 8.91 3.41 7.80
C ASN A 48 9.77 3.28 6.53
N VAL A 49 10.09 2.05 6.14
CA VAL A 49 10.91 1.76 4.95
C VAL A 49 10.13 1.88 3.63
N ALA A 50 8.80 1.86 3.67
CA ALA A 50 7.96 1.81 2.46
C ALA A 50 8.08 3.05 1.54
N PRO A 51 8.11 4.31 2.05
CA PRO A 51 8.24 5.50 1.21
C PRO A 51 9.56 5.58 0.42
N ARG A 52 10.60 4.84 0.84
CA ARG A 52 11.90 4.80 0.16
C ARG A 52 12.07 3.59 -0.75
N ALA A 53 11.12 2.66 -0.69
CA ALA A 53 11.17 1.45 -1.47
C ALA A 53 10.52 1.64 -2.85
N HIS A 54 10.96 0.83 -3.80
CA HIS A 54 10.33 0.76 -5.11
C HIS A 54 9.19 -0.26 -5.07
N ILE A 55 7.95 0.22 -5.16
CA ILE A 55 6.75 -0.61 -5.13
C ILE A 55 6.32 -0.99 -6.55
N THR A 56 5.87 -2.23 -6.73
CA THR A 56 5.30 -2.73 -7.97
C THR A 56 4.13 -3.67 -7.68
N VAL A 57 3.24 -3.85 -8.63
CA VAL A 57 2.13 -4.80 -8.52
C VAL A 57 1.89 -5.48 -9.86
N ASN A 58 1.44 -6.73 -9.84
CA ASN A 58 1.17 -7.49 -11.06
C ASN A 58 -0.01 -6.93 -11.88
N SER A 59 -1.00 -6.33 -11.22
CA SER A 59 -2.19 -5.80 -11.87
C SER A 59 -2.86 -4.72 -11.04
N THR A 60 -3.36 -3.68 -11.71
CA THR A 60 -4.10 -2.56 -11.11
C THR A 60 -5.38 -2.35 -11.91
N CYS A 61 -6.46 -1.90 -11.28
CA CYS A 61 -7.71 -1.67 -11.99
C CYS A 61 -7.54 -0.65 -13.14
N GLY A 62 -8.34 -0.81 -14.18
CA GLY A 62 -8.42 0.13 -15.29
C GLY A 62 -7.18 0.19 -16.19
N GLN A 63 -6.28 -0.80 -16.14
CA GLN A 63 -5.14 -0.92 -17.07
C GLN A 63 -5.59 -1.14 -18.52
N SER A 64 -6.70 -1.87 -18.72
CA SER A 64 -7.30 -2.12 -20.04
C SER A 64 -8.38 -1.11 -20.44
N GLY A 65 -8.51 0.00 -19.69
CA GLY A 65 -9.49 1.06 -19.94
C GLY A 65 -10.45 1.28 -18.77
N ARG A 66 -11.71 1.60 -19.07
CA ARG A 66 -12.73 1.89 -18.05
C ARG A 66 -13.15 0.61 -17.34
N GLU A 67 -12.96 0.57 -16.04
CA GLU A 67 -13.37 -0.52 -15.15
C GLU A 67 -14.33 0.01 -14.07
N GLU A 68 -15.42 -0.71 -13.81
CA GLU A 68 -16.36 -0.40 -12.72
C GLU A 68 -16.00 -1.25 -11.50
N TYR A 69 -16.05 -0.65 -10.31
CA TYR A 69 -15.91 -1.35 -9.04
C TYR A 69 -17.04 -0.95 -8.11
N CYS A 70 -17.46 -1.84 -7.21
CA CYS A 70 -18.51 -1.57 -6.24
C CYS A 70 -18.01 -1.86 -4.84
N LYS A 71 -18.28 -0.97 -3.89
CA LYS A 71 -17.94 -1.21 -2.48
C LYS A 71 -19.00 -2.13 -1.87
N LEU A 72 -18.60 -3.33 -1.48
CA LEU A 72 -19.42 -4.18 -0.62
C LEU A 72 -19.55 -3.53 0.77
N VAL A 73 -20.77 -3.20 1.18
CA VAL A 73 -21.12 -2.89 2.58
C VAL A 73 -21.95 -4.03 3.14
N ASP A 74 -21.87 -4.22 4.46
CA ASP A 74 -22.55 -5.29 5.18
C ASP A 74 -24.03 -5.45 4.78
N ALA A 75 -24.44 -6.71 4.73
CA ALA A 75 -25.74 -7.20 4.29
C ALA A 75 -26.92 -6.73 5.18
N TYR A 76 -27.28 -5.45 5.09
CA TYR A 76 -28.54 -4.92 5.62
C TYR A 76 -29.23 -4.07 4.53
N PRO A 77 -30.56 -4.17 4.33
CA PRO A 77 -31.20 -3.64 3.14
C PRO A 77 -31.30 -2.11 3.22
N HIS A 78 -30.30 -1.41 2.68
CA HIS A 78 -30.39 0.02 2.46
C HIS A 78 -30.48 0.35 0.97
N LYS A 79 -31.50 1.16 0.65
CA LYS A 79 -32.00 1.68 -0.64
C LYS A 79 -30.97 2.32 -1.60
N LYS A 80 -29.65 2.17 -1.42
CA LYS A 80 -28.61 2.97 -2.12
C LYS A 80 -27.47 2.16 -2.75
N TRP A 81 -27.79 1.04 -3.39
CA TRP A 81 -26.82 0.22 -4.15
C TRP A 81 -26.04 1.02 -5.23
N ALA A 82 -26.73 1.92 -5.95
CA ALA A 82 -26.13 2.71 -7.04
C ALA A 82 -25.15 3.79 -6.56
N THR A 83 -25.15 4.18 -5.28
CA THR A 83 -24.24 5.22 -4.74
C THR A 83 -22.88 4.65 -4.34
N GLN A 84 -22.66 3.34 -4.47
CA GLN A 84 -21.51 2.64 -3.91
C GLN A 84 -20.54 2.08 -4.96
N CYS A 85 -20.90 2.21 -6.24
CA CYS A 85 -20.04 1.88 -7.37
C CYS A 85 -19.30 3.12 -7.89
N GLY A 86 -18.08 2.90 -8.37
CA GLY A 86 -17.21 3.93 -8.94
C GLY A 86 -16.52 3.43 -10.20
N ILE A 87 -15.81 4.33 -10.86
CA ILE A 87 -15.06 4.03 -12.08
C ILE A 87 -13.56 4.14 -11.77
N CYS A 88 -12.83 3.10 -12.16
CA CYS A 88 -11.38 3.09 -12.24
C CYS A 88 -10.94 3.14 -13.71
N ASN A 89 -10.03 4.03 -14.05
CA ASN A 89 -9.43 4.07 -15.38
C ASN A 89 -8.03 4.67 -15.28
N ALA A 90 -7.01 3.83 -15.51
CA ALA A 90 -5.60 4.22 -15.39
C ALA A 90 -5.18 5.24 -16.47
N GLN A 91 -5.90 5.29 -17.60
CA GLN A 91 -5.63 6.17 -18.74
C GLN A 91 -6.53 7.42 -18.74
N SER A 92 -7.37 7.61 -17.71
CA SER A 92 -8.26 8.77 -17.64
C SER A 92 -7.47 10.06 -17.42
N SER A 93 -7.90 11.15 -18.03
CA SER A 93 -7.41 12.51 -17.70
C SER A 93 -7.83 12.96 -16.29
N ASP A 94 -8.87 12.34 -15.73
CA ASP A 94 -9.35 12.60 -14.38
C ASP A 94 -8.57 11.74 -13.38
N THR A 95 -7.66 12.37 -12.63
CA THR A 95 -6.82 11.71 -11.62
C THR A 95 -7.64 11.09 -10.49
N ALA A 96 -8.86 11.55 -10.23
CA ALA A 96 -9.74 10.94 -9.23
C ALA A 96 -10.25 9.55 -9.63
N LYS A 97 -10.16 9.18 -10.92
CA LYS A 97 -10.49 7.84 -11.43
C LYS A 97 -9.28 6.92 -11.51
N GLN A 98 -8.07 7.43 -11.26
CA GLN A 98 -6.85 6.64 -11.27
C GLN A 98 -6.59 6.05 -9.88
N ARG A 99 -6.11 4.80 -9.82
CA ARG A 99 -5.80 4.09 -8.56
C ARG A 99 -4.41 3.43 -8.58
N PRO A 100 -3.34 4.22 -8.80
CA PRO A 100 -1.99 3.70 -9.02
C PRO A 100 -1.38 3.13 -7.73
N ILE A 101 -0.44 2.18 -7.85
CA ILE A 101 0.17 1.45 -6.71
C ILE A 101 1.02 2.38 -5.83
N GLU A 102 1.55 3.43 -6.43
CA GLU A 102 2.34 4.49 -5.78
C GLU A 102 1.51 5.22 -4.71
N SER A 103 0.17 5.23 -4.81
CA SER A 103 -0.71 5.81 -3.80
C SER A 103 -0.53 5.19 -2.42
N VAL A 104 -0.10 3.92 -2.34
CA VAL A 104 0.11 3.18 -1.08
C VAL A 104 1.28 3.74 -0.28
N ILE A 105 2.33 4.20 -0.98
CA ILE A 105 3.57 4.69 -0.36
C ILE A 105 3.72 6.22 -0.43
N SER A 106 2.83 6.89 -1.14
CA SER A 106 2.79 8.35 -1.18
C SER A 106 2.53 8.90 0.22
N ASN A 107 3.26 9.94 0.60
CA ASN A 107 3.10 10.68 1.86
C ASN A 107 1.85 11.60 1.85
N ALA A 108 0.85 11.31 1.02
CA ALA A 108 -0.39 12.06 0.98
C ALA A 108 -1.11 11.91 2.33
N ASN A 109 -1.61 13.03 2.86
CA ASN A 109 -2.35 13.04 4.12
C ASN A 109 -3.58 12.12 4.02
N PHE A 110 -4.02 11.57 5.15
CA PHE A 110 -5.16 10.64 5.27
C PHE A 110 -6.49 11.20 4.70
N ASP A 111 -6.58 12.53 4.53
CA ASP A 111 -7.73 13.23 3.94
C ASP A 111 -7.81 13.14 2.40
N ASP A 112 -6.74 12.69 1.73
CA ASP A 112 -6.77 12.47 0.29
C ASP A 112 -7.39 11.10 -0.03
N GLU A 113 -8.44 11.09 -0.85
CA GLU A 113 -9.07 9.91 -1.45
C GLU A 113 -8.15 9.14 -2.43
N ARG A 114 -6.87 8.97 -2.08
CA ARG A 114 -5.87 8.24 -2.86
C ARG A 114 -5.64 6.87 -2.26
N TRP A 115 -5.94 5.84 -3.03
CA TRP A 115 -5.69 4.45 -2.69
C TRP A 115 -5.32 3.69 -3.95
N TRP A 116 -4.67 2.55 -3.77
CA TRP A 116 -4.52 1.57 -4.84
C TRP A 116 -5.67 0.56 -4.83
N GLN A 117 -6.10 0.16 -6.01
CA GLN A 117 -7.22 -0.76 -6.22
C GLN A 117 -6.83 -1.88 -7.20
N SER A 118 -7.07 -3.13 -6.79
CA SER A 118 -6.92 -4.30 -7.66
C SER A 118 -8.00 -4.34 -8.75
N PRO A 119 -7.78 -5.04 -9.87
CA PRO A 119 -8.85 -5.38 -10.79
C PRO A 119 -9.95 -6.20 -10.09
N THR A 120 -11.17 -6.08 -10.60
CA THR A 120 -12.34 -6.82 -10.16
C THR A 120 -12.36 -8.22 -10.74
N LEU A 121 -12.95 -9.17 -10.01
CA LEU A 121 -13.10 -10.56 -10.46
C LEU A 121 -13.99 -10.71 -11.71
N GLN A 122 -14.79 -9.70 -12.05
CA GLN A 122 -15.56 -9.66 -13.30
C GLN A 122 -14.67 -9.80 -14.55
N TYR A 123 -13.41 -9.33 -14.48
CA TYR A 123 -12.45 -9.41 -15.58
C TYR A 123 -11.65 -10.72 -15.60
N GLY A 124 -11.88 -11.63 -14.64
CA GLY A 124 -11.38 -13.00 -14.68
C GLY A 124 -10.81 -13.50 -13.36
N ARG A 125 -10.82 -14.82 -13.19
CA ARG A 125 -10.33 -15.50 -11.98
C ARG A 125 -8.83 -15.38 -11.74
N HIS A 126 -8.06 -15.00 -12.75
CA HIS A 126 -6.62 -14.74 -12.58
C HIS A 126 -6.37 -13.51 -11.68
N PHE A 127 -7.36 -12.64 -11.51
CA PHE A 127 -7.33 -11.56 -10.53
C PHE A 127 -7.77 -11.98 -9.12
N GLU A 128 -8.04 -13.26 -8.85
CA GLU A 128 -8.32 -13.75 -7.49
C GLU A 128 -7.17 -13.47 -6.52
N TYR A 129 -5.95 -13.41 -7.05
CA TYR A 129 -4.77 -13.00 -6.30
C TYR A 129 -3.97 -11.95 -7.03
N VAL A 130 -3.48 -10.99 -6.27
CA VAL A 130 -2.55 -9.96 -6.72
C VAL A 130 -1.30 -9.97 -5.86
N THR A 131 -0.17 -9.67 -6.48
CA THR A 131 1.13 -9.66 -5.82
C THR A 131 1.71 -8.27 -5.87
N ILE A 132 1.90 -7.68 -4.70
CA ILE A 132 2.59 -6.41 -4.50
C ILE A 132 4.01 -6.73 -4.07
N THR A 133 4.99 -6.15 -4.76
CA THR A 133 6.41 -6.30 -4.44
C THR A 133 6.98 -4.97 -4.01
N LEU A 134 7.58 -4.94 -2.82
CA LEU A 134 8.30 -3.81 -2.27
C LEU A 134 9.80 -4.12 -2.30
N ASP A 135 10.53 -3.43 -3.17
CA ASP A 135 11.98 -3.53 -3.28
C ASP A 135 12.63 -2.42 -2.44
N LEU A 136 13.23 -2.79 -1.32
CA LEU A 136 13.81 -1.85 -0.37
C LEU A 136 15.11 -1.21 -0.89
N ARG A 137 15.72 -1.80 -1.93
CA ARG A 137 17.02 -1.40 -2.50
C ARG A 137 18.15 -1.20 -1.45
N GLN A 138 18.02 -1.83 -0.29
CA GLN A 138 19.00 -1.69 0.77
C GLN A 138 20.19 -2.61 0.47
N VAL A 139 21.37 -2.00 0.33
CA VAL A 139 22.64 -2.73 0.24
C VAL A 139 23.03 -3.12 1.66
N SER A 140 23.16 -4.43 1.92
CA SER A 140 23.81 -4.86 3.15
C SER A 140 25.30 -4.54 3.01
N GLU A 141 25.75 -3.47 3.64
CA GLU A 141 27.18 -3.27 3.90
C GLU A 141 27.63 -4.46 4.75
N ARG A 142 28.21 -5.49 4.12
CA ARG A 142 29.03 -6.43 4.87
C ARG A 142 30.23 -5.61 5.32
N HIS A 143 30.25 -5.20 6.58
CA HIS A 143 31.48 -4.72 7.20
C HIS A 143 32.54 -5.81 6.99
N ARG A 144 33.41 -5.60 6.00
CA ARG A 144 34.64 -6.36 5.88
C ARG A 144 35.47 -5.92 7.06
N SER A 145 35.49 -6.70 8.13
CA SER A 145 36.52 -6.58 9.15
C SER A 145 37.85 -6.66 8.42
N ALA A 146 38.54 -5.53 8.34
CA ALA A 146 39.93 -5.50 7.93
C ALA A 146 40.70 -6.32 8.97
N ALA A 147 41.39 -7.36 8.47
CA ALA A 147 42.31 -8.17 9.24
C ALA A 147 43.63 -7.41 9.49
#